data_AF-A0A803LSA3-F1
#
_entry.id   AF-A0A803LSA3-F1
#
_cell.length_a   1.000
_cell.length_b   1.000
_cell.length_c   1.000
_cell.angle_alpha   90.00
_cell.angle_beta   90.00
_cell.angle_gamma   90.00
#
_symmetry.space_group_name_H-M   'P 1'
#
loop_
_entity.id
_entity.type
_entity.pdbx_description
1 polymer ?
#
loop_
_entity_poly.entity_id
_entity_poly.type
_entity_poly.pdbx_seq_one_letter_code
_entity_poly.pdbx_strand_id
1 'polypeptide(L)'
;MAIEQCNDDESVQQNGLEDLESPLMKKSFNYKYDDEFVGSDTDDGSITMVLLSTCVAVCGSFIFGTCVGYSAPTQSAIREDLNLSIAQYSTFGSILTIGAMVGAITSGRISDFIGRKWAMRMSACSCIMGWLAIYFAKGTMTLDIGRLFSGYGIGVLSYVVPIFIAEIAPKELRGGFTTLNQLMIVTGSSVSFLIGSIITWRALALMGLVPCIALLSGLFFVPESPRWLAKAGRQKEFNVALRMLRGQNADISREAAEIEDCLMLHETLPKGSFIDLFQSKYIRSVIIGVGLMVFQQSVGINGIGFYVSQTFVKAGLSSGKLGTIAYGIVQVPITLVGAILMDRSGRKPLVTISAMGTFLGCFFIATGFLLKSYGLLLEWIPLFVVGGVLTYISAFSIGFGGVPWVIMSEIFPLNVKGAAGSLVVLINWSGAWLVSYTYNFMMKWSASGTYYIYAGFCILTVLFVANFVPETKGKTLEEIQESINSKTETLE
;
A
#
# COMPACT_ATOMS: atom_id res chain seq x y z
N MET A 1 -61.97 -12.58 45.05
CA MET A 1 -62.84 -13.52 45.79
C MET A 1 -62.63 -14.87 45.15
N ALA A 2 -61.69 -15.66 45.68
CA ALA A 2 -61.95 -16.62 46.76
C ALA A 2 -62.74 -17.83 46.22
N ILE A 3 -62.36 -19.10 46.41
CA ILE A 3 -61.44 -19.72 47.38
C ILE A 3 -61.34 -21.23 47.01
N GLU A 4 -60.15 -21.81 47.24
CA GLU A 4 -59.81 -23.16 47.78
C GLU A 4 -60.32 -24.45 47.12
N GLN A 5 -59.42 -25.32 46.66
CA GLN A 5 -58.65 -26.39 47.35
C GLN A 5 -59.42 -27.70 47.53
N CYS A 6 -58.90 -28.75 46.90
CA CYS A 6 -58.83 -30.08 47.48
C CYS A 6 -57.58 -30.81 46.95
N ASN A 7 -56.57 -30.84 47.81
CA ASN A 7 -55.45 -31.79 47.93
C ASN A 7 -56.00 -33.23 48.19
N ASP A 8 -55.34 -34.38 48.02
CA ASP A 8 -53.95 -34.81 47.85
C ASP A 8 -53.99 -36.24 47.25
N ASP A 9 -52.97 -36.65 46.48
CA ASP A 9 -52.08 -37.79 46.84
C ASP A 9 -51.13 -38.18 45.69
N GLU A 10 -49.88 -37.80 45.91
CA GLU A 10 -48.60 -38.44 45.59
C GLU A 10 -48.54 -39.53 44.48
N SER A 11 -47.98 -39.15 43.32
CA SER A 11 -46.94 -39.92 42.58
C SER A 11 -46.61 -39.27 41.24
N VAL A 12 -45.97 -38.10 41.25
CA VAL A 12 -45.34 -37.53 40.05
C VAL A 12 -43.95 -37.01 40.41
N GLN A 13 -42.93 -37.86 40.27
CA GLN A 13 -41.58 -37.39 40.06
C GLN A 13 -40.79 -38.43 39.26
N GLN A 14 -40.11 -37.95 38.22
CA GLN A 14 -39.27 -38.68 37.25
C GLN A 14 -40.02 -39.43 36.13
N ASN A 15 -40.38 -38.70 35.07
CA ASN A 15 -40.10 -39.05 33.67
C ASN A 15 -40.78 -38.03 32.75
N GLY A 16 -40.00 -37.08 32.21
CA GLY A 16 -40.49 -36.11 31.25
C GLY A 16 -39.69 -34.81 31.22
N LEU A 17 -38.38 -34.90 30.95
CA LEU A 17 -37.49 -33.74 30.75
C LEU A 17 -36.13 -34.20 30.19
N GLU A 18 -36.09 -34.81 29.00
CA GLU A 18 -34.80 -35.16 28.32
C GLU A 18 -34.77 -34.95 26.80
N ASP A 19 -35.77 -34.30 26.18
CA ASP A 19 -35.88 -34.19 24.71
C ASP A 19 -35.68 -32.76 24.13
N LEU A 20 -34.99 -31.88 24.83
CA LEU A 20 -34.77 -30.49 24.37
C LEU A 20 -33.36 -29.94 24.63
N GLU A 21 -32.32 -30.74 24.41
CA GLU A 21 -30.97 -30.23 24.20
C GLU A 21 -30.23 -31.04 23.11
N SER A 22 -30.15 -30.50 21.89
CA SER A 22 -29.10 -30.90 20.94
C SER A 22 -28.64 -29.69 20.12
N PRO A 23 -27.37 -29.23 20.29
CA PRO A 23 -26.83 -28.14 19.50
C PRO A 23 -26.34 -28.63 18.14
N LEU A 24 -26.72 -27.89 17.10
CA LEU A 24 -26.19 -27.94 15.73
C LEU A 24 -24.68 -27.66 15.73
N MET A 25 -23.84 -28.70 15.85
CA MET A 25 -22.42 -28.70 15.42
C MET A 25 -21.83 -30.11 15.55
N LYS A 26 -21.77 -30.84 14.43
CA LYS A 26 -20.73 -31.84 14.04
C LYS A 26 -21.18 -32.57 12.79
N LYS A 27 -20.78 -32.06 11.63
CA LYS A 27 -20.64 -32.89 10.43
C LYS A 27 -19.14 -33.14 10.25
N SER A 28 -18.61 -34.13 10.97
CA SER A 28 -17.27 -34.64 10.73
C SER A 28 -17.29 -35.45 9.44
N PHE A 29 -16.73 -34.92 8.36
CA PHE A 29 -16.36 -35.76 7.23
C PHE A 29 -15.04 -36.45 7.58
N ASN A 30 -15.14 -37.70 8.04
CA ASN A 30 -14.02 -38.61 8.24
C ASN A 30 -13.59 -39.16 6.88
N TYR A 31 -12.52 -38.62 6.30
CA TYR A 31 -11.74 -39.33 5.29
C TYR A 31 -10.44 -39.80 5.96
N LYS A 32 -10.30 -41.12 6.13
CA LYS A 32 -9.01 -41.75 6.42
C LYS A 32 -8.14 -41.58 5.16
N TYR A 33 -7.00 -40.94 5.30
CA TYR A 33 -5.90 -41.05 4.35
C TYR A 33 -4.69 -41.58 5.11
N ASP A 34 -4.11 -42.65 4.57
CA ASP A 34 -2.90 -43.28 5.08
C ASP A 34 -1.70 -42.33 4.90
N ASP A 35 -1.02 -42.03 6.00
CA ASP A 35 0.27 -41.35 6.03
C ASP A 35 1.35 -42.32 5.49
N GLU A 36 1.47 -42.44 4.17
CA GLU A 36 2.71 -42.90 3.55
C GLU A 36 3.57 -41.69 3.18
N PHE A 37 4.54 -41.45 4.05
CA PHE A 37 5.66 -40.54 3.84
C PHE A 37 6.54 -41.07 2.69
N VAL A 38 6.18 -40.76 1.44
CA VAL A 38 7.04 -41.05 0.28
C VAL A 38 7.96 -39.85 0.05
N GLY A 39 9.25 -40.17 0.05
CA GLY A 39 10.36 -39.24 0.11
C GLY A 39 10.52 -38.28 -1.06
N SER A 40 11.32 -37.26 -0.74
CA SER A 40 11.90 -36.22 -1.56
C SER A 40 12.25 -36.63 -3.00
N ASP A 41 11.61 -35.96 -3.95
CA ASP A 41 12.26 -35.38 -5.11
C ASP A 41 11.70 -33.95 -5.27
N THR A 42 12.36 -32.99 -4.62
CA THR A 42 12.09 -31.56 -4.82
C THR A 42 12.52 -31.17 -6.23
N ASP A 43 11.56 -31.18 -7.15
CA ASP A 43 11.69 -30.70 -8.51
C ASP A 43 11.97 -29.18 -8.50
N ASP A 44 13.25 -28.82 -8.66
CA ASP A 44 13.79 -27.45 -8.65
C ASP A 44 13.14 -26.54 -9.73
N GLY A 45 12.42 -27.12 -10.70
CA GLY A 45 11.67 -26.41 -11.73
C GLY A 45 10.44 -25.64 -11.24
N SER A 46 9.86 -26.01 -10.09
CA SER A 46 8.57 -25.48 -9.60
C SER A 46 8.66 -24.06 -9.01
N ILE A 47 9.62 -23.83 -8.11
CA ILE A 47 9.82 -22.52 -7.47
C ILE A 47 10.30 -21.49 -8.50
N THR A 48 11.08 -21.92 -9.49
CA THR A 48 11.63 -21.08 -10.54
C THR A 48 10.55 -20.29 -11.29
N MET A 49 9.41 -20.92 -11.59
CA MET A 49 8.32 -20.23 -12.30
C MET A 49 7.60 -19.19 -11.43
N VAL A 50 7.43 -19.48 -10.13
CA VAL A 50 6.88 -18.52 -9.16
C VAL A 50 7.83 -17.33 -8.99
N LEU A 51 9.14 -17.58 -8.89
CA LEU A 51 10.16 -16.54 -8.80
C LEU A 51 10.20 -15.68 -10.06
N LEU A 52 10.16 -16.29 -11.25
CA LEU A 52 10.09 -15.56 -12.52
C LEU A 52 8.83 -14.69 -12.60
N SER A 53 7.67 -15.27 -12.29
CA SER A 53 6.39 -14.57 -12.30
C SER A 53 6.35 -13.41 -11.32
N THR A 54 6.93 -13.60 -10.13
CA THR A 54 7.08 -12.55 -9.13
C THR A 54 8.05 -11.47 -9.60
N CYS A 55 9.22 -11.85 -10.17
CA CYS A 55 10.21 -10.93 -10.71
C CYS A 55 9.62 -10.01 -11.78
N VAL A 56 8.86 -10.58 -12.72
CA VAL A 56 8.13 -9.82 -13.74
C VAL A 56 7.09 -8.91 -13.10
N ALA A 57 6.28 -9.42 -12.17
CA ALA A 57 5.24 -8.62 -11.52
C ALA A 57 5.82 -7.42 -10.76
N VAL A 58 6.92 -7.61 -10.02
CA VAL A 58 7.56 -6.52 -9.26
C VAL A 58 8.26 -5.48 -10.14
N CYS A 59 8.47 -5.74 -11.44
CA CYS A 59 8.79 -4.67 -12.39
C CYS A 59 7.68 -3.60 -12.40
N GLY A 60 6.41 -3.97 -12.20
CA GLY A 60 5.30 -3.02 -12.02
C GLY A 60 5.47 -2.14 -10.77
N SER A 61 5.88 -2.73 -9.66
CA SER A 61 6.23 -2.01 -8.43
C SER A 61 7.40 -1.07 -8.65
N PHE A 62 8.40 -1.49 -9.43
CA PHE A 62 9.52 -0.64 -9.81
C PHE A 62 9.08 0.54 -10.68
N ILE A 63 8.19 0.32 -11.66
CA ILE A 63 7.59 1.41 -12.47
C ILE A 63 6.91 2.43 -11.55
N PHE A 64 6.11 1.97 -10.58
CA PHE A 64 5.50 2.85 -9.57
C PHE A 64 6.56 3.74 -8.90
N GLY A 65 7.63 3.12 -8.39
CA GLY A 65 8.75 3.81 -7.76
C GLY A 65 9.40 4.85 -8.67
N THR A 66 9.72 4.46 -9.91
CA THR A 66 10.39 5.36 -10.86
C THR A 66 9.54 6.57 -11.22
N CYS A 67 8.23 6.38 -11.39
CA CYS A 67 7.27 7.45 -11.60
C CYS A 67 7.27 8.41 -10.42
N VAL A 68 7.13 7.93 -9.18
CA VAL A 68 7.14 8.77 -7.96
C VAL A 68 8.46 9.54 -7.82
N GLY A 69 9.60 8.87 -8.00
CA GLY A 69 10.94 9.46 -7.82
C GLY A 69 11.38 10.43 -8.93
N TYR A 70 10.68 10.49 -10.05
CA TYR A 70 11.07 11.33 -11.20
C TYR A 70 11.03 12.84 -10.90
N SER A 71 10.01 13.32 -10.18
CA SER A 71 9.74 14.75 -10.03
C SER A 71 10.84 15.52 -9.27
N ALA A 72 11.50 14.91 -8.29
CA ALA A 72 12.41 15.64 -7.42
C ALA A 72 13.70 16.09 -8.10
N PRO A 73 14.49 15.20 -8.76
CA PRO A 73 15.73 15.61 -9.39
C PRO A 73 15.52 16.50 -10.63
N THR A 74 14.36 16.44 -11.27
CA THR A 74 14.11 17.13 -12.55
C THR A 74 13.52 18.54 -12.39
N GLN A 75 13.11 18.94 -11.19
CA GLN A 75 12.32 20.16 -10.99
C GLN A 75 12.99 21.43 -11.50
N SER A 76 14.24 21.70 -11.10
CA SER A 76 14.94 22.91 -11.53
C SER A 76 15.16 22.89 -13.05
N ALA A 77 15.60 21.76 -13.59
CA ALA A 77 15.90 21.62 -15.01
C ALA A 77 14.66 21.79 -15.91
N ILE A 78 13.51 21.21 -15.54
CA ILE A 78 12.26 21.36 -16.30
C ILE A 78 11.76 22.80 -16.24
N ARG A 79 11.83 23.45 -15.06
CA ARG A 79 11.36 24.82 -14.90
C ARG A 79 12.19 25.82 -15.68
N GLU A 80 13.51 25.63 -15.74
CA GLU A 80 14.42 26.47 -16.52
C GLU A 80 14.27 26.23 -18.04
N ASP A 81 14.20 24.97 -18.48
CA ASP A 81 14.11 24.62 -19.91
C ASP A 81 12.79 25.07 -20.55
N LEU A 82 11.66 24.94 -19.82
CA LEU A 82 10.32 25.24 -20.34
C LEU A 82 9.74 26.55 -19.76
N ASN A 83 10.52 27.32 -19.00
CA ASN A 83 10.10 28.57 -18.34
C ASN A 83 8.81 28.40 -17.50
N LEU A 84 8.73 27.32 -16.71
CA LEU A 84 7.52 27.01 -15.94
C LEU A 84 7.44 27.79 -14.62
N SER A 85 6.25 28.35 -14.38
CA SER A 85 5.88 28.90 -13.08
C SER A 85 5.86 27.81 -11.99
N ILE A 86 5.93 28.22 -10.72
CA ILE A 86 5.79 27.30 -9.59
C ILE A 86 4.45 26.58 -9.64
N ALA A 87 3.37 27.28 -9.99
CA ALA A 87 2.03 26.72 -10.06
C ALA A 87 1.95 25.62 -11.14
N GLN A 88 2.48 25.88 -12.34
CA GLN A 88 2.51 24.88 -13.41
C GLN A 88 3.32 23.64 -13.01
N TYR A 89 4.47 23.80 -12.36
CA TYR A 89 5.24 22.65 -11.89
C TYR A 89 4.55 21.90 -10.75
N SER A 90 3.87 22.61 -9.83
CA SER A 90 3.07 21.97 -8.78
C SER A 90 1.93 21.13 -9.36
N THR A 91 1.28 21.61 -10.42
CA THR A 91 0.28 20.84 -11.17
C THR A 91 0.91 19.60 -11.79
N PHE A 92 2.04 19.74 -12.47
CA PHE A 92 2.78 18.60 -13.02
C PHE A 92 3.13 17.57 -11.94
N GLY A 93 3.66 17.99 -10.80
CA GLY A 93 4.01 17.07 -9.72
C GLY A 93 2.79 16.36 -9.10
N SER A 94 1.70 17.09 -8.88
CA SER A 94 0.51 16.56 -8.20
C SER A 94 -0.45 15.79 -9.11
N ILE A 95 -0.52 16.06 -10.41
CA ILE A 95 -1.46 15.38 -11.31
C ILE A 95 -1.18 13.87 -11.43
N LEU A 96 0.05 13.44 -11.13
CA LEU A 96 0.40 12.03 -10.98
C LEU A 96 -0.54 11.30 -10.00
N THR A 97 -0.85 11.92 -8.87
CA THR A 97 -1.68 11.29 -7.82
C THR A 97 -3.15 11.31 -8.19
N ILE A 98 -3.62 12.29 -8.98
CA ILE A 98 -4.97 12.25 -9.58
C ILE A 98 -5.06 11.06 -10.55
N GLY A 99 -4.07 10.90 -11.43
CA GLY A 99 -4.01 9.75 -12.32
C GLY A 99 -4.05 8.44 -11.53
N ALA A 100 -3.24 8.34 -10.47
CA ALA A 100 -3.19 7.16 -9.60
C ALA A 100 -4.52 6.90 -8.89
N MET A 101 -5.23 7.94 -8.45
CA MET A 101 -6.57 7.83 -7.88
C MET A 101 -7.57 7.20 -8.86
N VAL A 102 -7.63 7.71 -10.10
CA VAL A 102 -8.51 7.17 -11.15
C VAL A 102 -8.11 5.73 -11.51
N GLY A 103 -6.80 5.48 -11.62
CA GLY A 103 -6.26 4.14 -11.85
C GLY A 103 -6.66 3.16 -10.75
N ALA A 104 -6.53 3.55 -9.48
CA ALA A 104 -6.86 2.70 -8.35
C ALA A 104 -8.36 2.38 -8.27
N ILE A 105 -9.25 3.35 -8.49
CA ILE A 105 -10.71 3.12 -8.49
C ILE A 105 -11.14 2.18 -9.63
N THR A 106 -10.53 2.33 -10.80
CA THR A 106 -10.87 1.52 -11.98
C THR A 106 -10.20 0.13 -11.95
N SER A 107 -9.07 -0.01 -11.25
CA SER A 107 -8.24 -1.22 -11.24
C SER A 107 -8.98 -2.48 -10.82
N GLY A 108 -9.84 -2.42 -9.81
CA GLY A 108 -10.59 -3.58 -9.32
C GLY A 108 -11.52 -4.17 -10.38
N ARG A 109 -12.32 -3.32 -11.03
CA ARG A 109 -13.22 -3.74 -12.11
C ARG A 109 -12.47 -4.25 -13.33
N ILE A 110 -11.39 -3.56 -13.70
CA ILE A 110 -10.55 -3.96 -14.83
C ILE A 110 -9.94 -5.34 -14.53
N SER A 111 -9.22 -5.48 -13.41
CA SER A 111 -8.53 -6.72 -13.02
C SER A 111 -9.47 -7.92 -12.88
N ASP A 112 -10.71 -7.71 -12.44
CA ASP A 112 -11.71 -8.77 -12.36
C ASP A 112 -12.31 -9.13 -13.72
N PHE A 113 -12.44 -8.18 -14.66
CA PHE A 113 -13.03 -8.43 -15.97
C PHE A 113 -12.04 -9.00 -16.99
N ILE A 114 -10.84 -8.39 -17.12
CA ILE A 114 -9.86 -8.78 -18.14
C ILE A 114 -8.75 -9.69 -17.61
N GLY A 115 -8.65 -9.88 -16.29
CA GLY A 115 -7.58 -10.63 -15.64
C GLY A 115 -6.41 -9.76 -15.18
N ARG A 116 -5.53 -10.34 -14.36
CA ARG A 116 -4.44 -9.62 -13.69
C ARG A 116 -3.32 -9.31 -14.69
N LYS A 117 -2.96 -10.29 -15.53
CA LYS A 117 -1.94 -10.16 -16.58
C LYS A 117 -2.28 -9.06 -17.58
N TRP A 118 -3.53 -9.01 -18.03
CA TRP A 118 -3.98 -7.98 -18.98
C TRP A 118 -4.08 -6.59 -18.34
N ALA A 119 -4.50 -6.50 -17.07
CA ALA A 119 -4.50 -5.23 -16.35
C ALA A 119 -3.07 -4.67 -16.20
N MET A 120 -2.07 -5.51 -15.93
CA MET A 120 -0.66 -5.09 -15.92
C MET A 120 -0.18 -4.62 -17.30
N ARG A 121 -0.60 -5.27 -18.40
CA ARG A 121 -0.27 -4.83 -19.78
C ARG A 121 -0.86 -3.46 -20.10
N MET A 122 -2.14 -3.25 -19.81
CA MET A 122 -2.80 -1.95 -20.01
C MET A 122 -2.10 -0.84 -19.24
N SER A 123 -1.74 -1.12 -17.99
CA SER A 123 -0.99 -0.16 -17.19
C SER A 123 0.39 0.16 -17.78
N ALA A 124 1.15 -0.85 -18.18
CA ALA A 124 2.47 -0.63 -18.78
C ALA A 124 2.38 0.20 -20.06
N CYS A 125 1.38 -0.05 -20.91
CA CYS A 125 1.10 0.78 -22.09
C CYS A 125 0.77 2.23 -21.69
N SER A 126 -0.04 2.44 -20.66
CA SER A 126 -0.33 3.79 -20.12
C SER A 126 0.93 4.51 -19.64
N CYS A 127 1.81 3.81 -18.91
CA CYS A 127 3.07 4.37 -18.46
C CYS A 127 4.00 4.71 -19.63
N ILE A 128 4.07 3.87 -20.67
CA ILE A 128 4.87 4.14 -21.88
C ILE A 128 4.36 5.39 -22.59
N MET A 129 3.05 5.52 -22.80
CA MET A 129 2.46 6.74 -23.36
C MET A 129 2.79 7.96 -22.49
N GLY A 130 2.73 7.81 -21.17
CA GLY A 130 3.08 8.85 -20.22
C GLY A 130 4.54 9.33 -20.34
N TRP A 131 5.49 8.40 -20.37
CA TRP A 131 6.91 8.70 -20.52
C TRP A 131 7.25 9.31 -21.88
N LEU A 132 6.67 8.82 -22.97
CA LEU A 132 6.86 9.38 -24.30
C LEU A 132 6.29 10.80 -24.40
N ALA A 133 5.12 11.05 -23.83
CA ALA A 133 4.54 12.40 -23.75
C ALA A 133 5.44 13.35 -22.96
N ILE A 134 6.01 12.91 -21.83
CA ILE A 134 6.98 13.71 -21.06
C ILE A 134 8.24 14.00 -21.91
N TYR A 135 8.80 12.99 -22.59
CA TYR A 135 10.00 13.15 -23.42
C TYR A 135 9.83 14.20 -24.53
N PHE A 136 8.71 14.12 -25.26
CA PHE A 136 8.38 15.05 -26.35
C PHE A 136 7.78 16.38 -25.88
N ALA A 137 7.66 16.61 -24.57
CA ALA A 137 7.02 17.79 -24.06
C ALA A 137 7.81 19.06 -24.40
N LYS A 138 7.10 20.02 -25.02
CA LYS A 138 7.55 21.39 -25.30
C LYS A 138 6.77 22.44 -24.50
N GLY A 139 5.82 22.00 -23.68
CA GLY A 139 4.96 22.88 -22.89
C GLY A 139 4.28 22.13 -21.74
N THR A 140 3.54 22.87 -20.91
CA THR A 140 2.92 22.36 -19.68
C THR A 140 1.88 21.28 -19.95
N MET A 141 1.00 21.49 -20.93
CA MET A 141 -0.12 20.58 -21.19
C MET A 141 0.37 19.17 -21.54
N THR A 142 1.41 19.03 -22.37
CA THR A 142 1.97 17.73 -22.73
C THR A 142 2.64 17.04 -21.54
N LEU A 143 3.33 17.81 -20.67
CA LEU A 143 3.88 17.28 -19.42
C LEU A 143 2.78 16.76 -18.49
N ASP A 144 1.73 17.55 -18.29
CA ASP A 144 0.62 17.22 -17.39
C ASP A 144 -0.14 15.98 -17.89
N ILE A 145 -0.39 15.89 -19.21
CA ILE A 145 -0.98 14.71 -19.84
C ILE A 145 -0.10 13.49 -19.63
N GLY A 146 1.20 13.59 -19.92
CA GLY A 146 2.12 12.47 -19.75
C GLY A 146 2.18 11.99 -18.29
N ARG A 147 2.08 12.94 -17.36
CA ARG A 147 2.07 12.63 -15.93
C ARG A 147 0.77 12.02 -15.45
N LEU A 148 -0.36 12.44 -15.99
CA LEU A 148 -1.68 11.83 -15.74
C LEU A 148 -1.71 10.37 -16.21
N PHE A 149 -1.21 10.08 -17.41
CA PHE A 149 -1.12 8.71 -17.94
C PHE A 149 -0.17 7.82 -17.15
N SER A 150 0.98 8.36 -16.74
CA SER A 150 1.90 7.67 -15.82
C SER A 150 1.22 7.37 -14.49
N GLY A 151 0.46 8.34 -13.96
CA GLY A 151 -0.34 8.23 -12.76
C GLY A 151 -1.36 7.11 -12.85
N TYR A 152 -2.15 7.09 -13.92
CA TYR A 152 -3.16 6.06 -14.17
C TYR A 152 -2.54 4.66 -14.15
N GLY A 153 -1.41 4.48 -14.84
CA GLY A 153 -0.71 3.21 -14.87
C GLY A 153 -0.26 2.76 -13.47
N ILE A 154 0.41 3.63 -12.72
CA ILE A 154 0.86 3.26 -11.37
C ILE A 154 -0.30 3.02 -10.39
N GLY A 155 -1.43 3.72 -10.56
CA GLY A 155 -2.65 3.46 -9.81
C GLY A 155 -3.15 2.03 -10.00
N VAL A 156 -3.20 1.57 -11.25
CA VAL A 156 -3.57 0.18 -11.57
C VAL A 156 -2.54 -0.81 -11.02
N LEU A 157 -1.23 -0.55 -11.17
CA LEU A 157 -0.18 -1.45 -10.69
C LEU A 157 -0.18 -1.59 -9.16
N SER A 158 -0.51 -0.52 -8.44
CA SER A 158 -0.57 -0.52 -6.97
C SER A 158 -1.57 -1.53 -6.40
N TYR A 159 -2.61 -1.87 -7.18
CA TYR A 159 -3.61 -2.87 -6.82
C TYR A 159 -3.28 -4.23 -7.41
N VAL A 160 -2.98 -4.28 -8.71
CA VAL A 160 -2.87 -5.54 -9.45
C VAL A 160 -1.63 -6.34 -9.07
N VAL A 161 -0.49 -5.68 -8.86
CA VAL A 161 0.78 -6.38 -8.60
C VAL A 161 0.77 -7.14 -7.26
N PRO A 162 0.39 -6.53 -6.12
CA PRO A 162 0.33 -7.25 -4.85
C PRO A 162 -0.66 -8.42 -4.87
N ILE A 163 -1.80 -8.24 -5.54
CA ILE A 163 -2.82 -9.29 -5.69
C ILE A 163 -2.29 -10.43 -6.53
N PHE A 164 -1.72 -10.13 -7.70
CA PHE A 164 -1.16 -11.15 -8.57
C PHE A 164 -0.09 -11.98 -7.84
N ILE A 165 0.83 -11.33 -7.12
CA ILE A 165 1.83 -11.99 -6.28
C ILE A 165 1.17 -12.87 -5.22
N ALA A 166 0.16 -12.36 -4.51
CA ALA A 166 -0.54 -13.11 -3.47
C ALA A 166 -1.30 -14.34 -4.01
N GLU A 167 -1.81 -14.26 -5.24
CA GLU A 167 -2.56 -15.34 -5.90
C GLU A 167 -1.65 -16.44 -6.47
N ILE A 168 -0.41 -16.13 -6.87
CA ILE A 168 0.57 -17.12 -7.38
C ILE A 168 1.46 -17.71 -6.28
N ALA A 169 1.72 -16.95 -5.22
CA ALA A 169 2.66 -17.32 -4.17
C ALA A 169 2.15 -18.48 -3.30
N PRO A 170 3.02 -19.47 -2.98
CA PRO A 170 2.70 -20.49 -1.99
C PRO A 170 2.49 -19.85 -0.61
N LYS A 171 1.75 -20.56 0.26
CA LYS A 171 1.31 -20.03 1.57
C LYS A 171 2.50 -19.60 2.44
N GLU A 172 3.63 -20.31 2.42
CA GLU A 172 4.80 -20.02 3.25
C GLU A 172 5.58 -18.77 2.79
N LEU A 173 5.62 -18.49 1.48
CA LEU A 173 6.45 -17.40 0.91
C LEU A 173 5.67 -16.11 0.64
N ARG A 174 4.34 -16.12 0.78
CA ARG A 174 3.47 -14.99 0.42
C ARG A 174 3.84 -13.69 1.14
N GLY A 175 4.20 -13.76 2.43
CA GLY A 175 4.64 -12.60 3.20
C GLY A 175 5.91 -11.96 2.63
N GLY A 176 6.92 -12.79 2.34
CA GLY A 176 8.19 -12.33 1.75
C GLY A 176 8.01 -11.66 0.38
N PHE A 177 7.19 -12.24 -0.50
CA PHE A 177 6.93 -11.62 -1.81
C PHE A 177 6.09 -10.34 -1.74
N THR A 178 5.22 -10.21 -0.73
CA THR A 178 4.50 -8.96 -0.48
C THR A 178 5.45 -7.86 -0.03
N THR A 179 6.42 -8.19 0.82
CA THR A 179 7.51 -7.26 1.21
C THR A 179 8.37 -6.86 0.01
N LEU A 180 8.64 -7.79 -0.91
CA LEU A 180 9.40 -7.50 -2.13
C LEU A 180 8.73 -6.43 -3.00
N ASN A 181 7.39 -6.44 -3.10
CA ASN A 181 6.65 -5.38 -3.80
C ASN A 181 6.95 -3.98 -3.22
N GLN A 182 6.90 -3.82 -1.90
CA GLN A 182 7.20 -2.55 -1.25
C GLN A 182 8.67 -2.14 -1.44
N LEU A 183 9.59 -3.09 -1.33
CA LEU A 183 11.02 -2.86 -1.54
C LEU A 183 11.31 -2.38 -2.96
N MET A 184 10.64 -2.95 -3.96
CA MET A 184 10.83 -2.58 -5.37
C MET A 184 10.26 -1.20 -5.70
N ILE A 185 9.19 -0.76 -5.03
CA ILE A 185 8.71 0.64 -5.11
C ILE A 185 9.80 1.60 -4.64
N VAL A 186 10.36 1.35 -3.45
CA VAL A 186 11.39 2.22 -2.87
C VAL A 186 12.66 2.19 -3.71
N THR A 187 13.06 1.01 -4.18
CA THR A 187 14.22 0.86 -5.08
C THR A 187 14.02 1.63 -6.38
N GLY A 188 12.83 1.58 -6.98
CA GLY A 188 12.49 2.36 -8.17
C GLY A 188 12.61 3.87 -7.94
N SER A 189 12.11 4.38 -6.81
CA SER A 189 12.25 5.81 -6.47
C SER A 189 13.71 6.20 -6.25
N SER A 190 14.48 5.35 -5.54
CA SER A 190 15.90 5.59 -5.28
C SER A 190 16.73 5.59 -6.55
N VAL A 191 16.47 4.67 -7.48
CA VAL A 191 17.13 4.66 -8.79
C VAL A 191 16.82 5.93 -9.57
N SER A 192 15.57 6.42 -9.56
CA SER A 192 15.21 7.70 -10.18
C SER A 192 15.96 8.89 -9.56
N PHE A 193 16.14 8.91 -8.24
CA PHE A 193 16.89 9.95 -7.55
C PHE A 193 18.38 9.94 -7.89
N LEU A 194 18.99 8.76 -7.93
CA LEU A 194 20.40 8.57 -8.26
C LEU A 194 20.69 8.95 -9.72
N ILE A 195 19.97 8.31 -10.65
CA ILE A 195 20.19 8.51 -12.08
C ILE A 195 19.78 9.92 -12.48
N GLY A 196 18.64 10.42 -12.00
CA GLY A 196 18.14 11.76 -12.31
C GLY A 196 19.04 12.90 -11.84
N SER A 197 19.94 12.65 -10.89
CA SER A 197 20.94 13.63 -10.46
C SER A 197 22.10 13.77 -11.45
N ILE A 198 22.33 12.74 -12.28
CA ILE A 198 23.46 12.64 -13.22
C ILE A 198 23.04 12.99 -14.64
N ILE A 199 21.87 12.51 -15.08
CA ILE A 199 21.40 12.66 -16.47
C ILE A 199 20.37 13.77 -16.64
N THR A 200 20.05 14.11 -17.89
CA THR A 200 19.01 15.10 -18.20
C THR A 200 17.61 14.55 -17.91
N TRP A 201 16.64 15.44 -17.66
CA TRP A 201 15.27 15.04 -17.37
C TRP A 201 14.62 14.26 -18.52
N ARG A 202 14.92 14.60 -19.79
CA ARG A 202 14.45 13.85 -20.96
C ARG A 202 15.07 12.45 -21.04
N ALA A 203 16.37 12.31 -20.77
CA ALA A 203 17.00 11.01 -20.72
C ALA A 203 16.44 10.15 -19.55
N LEU A 204 16.13 10.77 -18.41
CA LEU A 204 15.48 10.10 -17.29
C LEU A 204 14.08 9.57 -17.66
N ALA A 205 13.31 10.32 -18.46
CA ALA A 205 12.03 9.85 -18.97
C ALA A 205 12.19 8.61 -19.87
N LEU A 206 13.23 8.56 -20.71
CA LEU A 206 13.54 7.37 -21.53
C LEU A 206 13.95 6.18 -20.65
N MET A 207 14.72 6.40 -19.58
CA MET A 207 15.05 5.35 -18.62
C MET A 207 13.80 4.78 -17.93
N GLY A 208 12.75 5.59 -17.72
CA GLY A 208 11.45 5.14 -17.23
C GLY A 208 10.72 4.17 -18.16
N LEU A 209 11.04 4.15 -19.46
CA LEU A 209 10.49 3.18 -20.42
C LEU A 209 11.06 1.78 -20.24
N VAL A 210 12.32 1.67 -19.79
CA VAL A 210 13.03 0.38 -19.63
C VAL A 210 12.24 -0.61 -18.76
N PRO A 211 11.83 -0.28 -17.52
CA PRO A 211 11.05 -1.21 -16.72
C PRO A 211 9.65 -1.47 -17.28
N CYS A 212 9.07 -0.54 -18.05
CA CYS A 212 7.77 -0.75 -18.72
C CYS A 212 7.88 -1.80 -19.83
N ILE A 213 8.93 -1.73 -20.64
CA ILE A 213 9.22 -2.71 -21.71
C ILE A 213 9.58 -4.07 -21.09
N ALA A 214 10.36 -4.07 -20.00
CA ALA A 214 10.68 -5.29 -19.26
C ALA A 214 9.41 -5.97 -18.70
N LEU A 215 8.48 -5.19 -18.14
CA LEU A 215 7.19 -5.72 -17.68
C LEU A 215 6.37 -6.27 -18.86
N LEU A 216 6.22 -5.53 -19.97
CA LEU A 216 5.45 -5.99 -21.13
C LEU A 216 6.02 -7.28 -21.74
N SER A 217 7.34 -7.34 -21.91
CA SER A 217 8.03 -8.52 -22.45
C SER A 217 7.95 -9.71 -21.48
N GLY A 218 8.20 -9.48 -20.19
CA GLY A 218 8.13 -10.50 -19.15
C GLY A 218 6.73 -11.13 -19.02
N LEU A 219 5.67 -10.33 -19.17
CA LEU A 219 4.30 -10.83 -19.09
C LEU A 219 3.95 -11.84 -20.18
N PHE A 220 4.71 -11.96 -21.29
CA PHE A 220 4.47 -13.03 -22.26
C PHE A 220 4.78 -14.42 -21.69
N PHE A 221 5.79 -14.52 -20.84
CA PHE A 221 6.28 -15.79 -20.29
C PHE A 221 5.53 -16.27 -19.05
N VAL A 222 4.78 -15.36 -18.40
CA VAL A 222 4.13 -15.60 -17.10
C VAL A 222 2.67 -16.05 -17.26
N PRO A 223 2.18 -17.07 -16.52
CA PRO A 223 0.77 -17.48 -16.57
C PRO A 223 -0.16 -16.40 -15.97
N GLU A 224 -1.44 -16.49 -16.29
CA GLU A 224 -2.46 -15.69 -15.60
C GLU A 224 -2.74 -16.27 -14.20
N SER A 225 -3.34 -15.46 -13.32
CA SER A 225 -3.69 -15.88 -11.96
C SER A 225 -4.63 -17.10 -11.95
N PRO A 226 -4.26 -18.21 -11.27
CA PRO A 226 -5.13 -19.38 -11.15
C PRO A 226 -6.47 -19.04 -10.50
N ARG A 227 -6.47 -18.22 -9.44
CA ARG A 227 -7.70 -17.83 -8.74
C ARG A 227 -8.65 -17.02 -9.63
N TRP A 228 -8.10 -16.18 -10.50
CA TRP A 228 -8.93 -15.47 -11.48
C TRP A 228 -9.48 -16.41 -12.55
N LEU A 229 -8.66 -17.35 -13.05
CA LEU A 229 -9.10 -18.33 -14.05
C LEU A 229 -10.23 -19.22 -13.53
N ALA A 230 -10.15 -19.63 -12.26
CA ALA A 230 -11.23 -20.34 -11.57
C ALA A 230 -12.51 -19.48 -11.48
N LYS A 231 -12.39 -18.22 -11.03
CA LYS A 231 -13.52 -17.26 -10.98
C LYS A 231 -14.13 -16.97 -12.36
N ALA A 232 -13.33 -16.98 -13.42
CA ALA A 232 -13.77 -16.77 -14.79
C ALA A 232 -14.37 -18.04 -15.45
N GLY A 233 -14.44 -19.16 -14.73
CA GLY A 233 -14.96 -20.44 -15.24
C GLY A 233 -14.04 -21.14 -16.25
N ARG A 234 -12.78 -20.71 -16.37
CA ARG A 234 -11.82 -21.25 -17.36
C ARG A 234 -11.04 -22.43 -16.81
N GLN A 235 -11.74 -23.54 -16.57
CA GLN A 235 -11.19 -24.70 -15.85
C GLN A 235 -9.94 -25.35 -16.50
N LYS A 236 -9.86 -25.38 -17.83
CA LYS A 236 -8.68 -25.90 -18.54
C LYS A 236 -7.46 -25.02 -18.32
N GLU A 237 -7.60 -23.70 -18.47
CA GLU A 237 -6.52 -22.73 -18.27
C GLU A 237 -6.10 -22.68 -16.80
N PHE A 238 -7.05 -22.80 -15.87
CA PHE A 238 -6.81 -22.86 -14.43
C PHE A 238 -5.85 -23.99 -14.04
N ASN A 239 -6.15 -25.22 -14.47
CA ASN A 239 -5.32 -26.39 -14.18
C ASN A 239 -3.92 -26.27 -14.80
N VAL A 240 -3.81 -25.73 -16.02
CA VAL A 240 -2.52 -25.51 -16.69
C VAL A 240 -1.70 -24.45 -15.93
N ALA A 241 -2.30 -23.32 -15.57
CA ALA A 241 -1.61 -22.26 -14.84
C ALA A 241 -1.13 -22.74 -13.46
N LEU A 242 -1.95 -23.51 -12.75
CA LEU A 242 -1.59 -24.04 -11.43
C LEU A 242 -0.45 -25.06 -11.52
N ARG A 243 -0.46 -25.98 -12.51
CA ARG A 243 0.66 -26.90 -12.77
C ARG A 243 1.93 -26.16 -13.19
N MET A 244 1.84 -25.10 -13.99
CA MET A 244 3.01 -24.29 -14.35
C MET A 244 3.65 -23.61 -13.13
N LEU A 245 2.85 -23.23 -12.12
CA LEU A 245 3.32 -22.58 -10.90
C LEU A 245 3.76 -23.55 -9.79
N ARG A 246 3.28 -24.80 -9.80
CA ARG A 246 3.60 -25.81 -8.78
C ARG A 246 4.51 -26.94 -9.28
N GLY A 247 4.79 -26.98 -10.58
CA GLY A 247 5.52 -28.07 -11.23
C GLY A 247 4.58 -29.02 -11.95
N GLN A 248 4.99 -29.56 -13.10
CA GLN A 248 4.13 -30.38 -13.96
C GLN A 248 3.66 -31.67 -13.26
N ASN A 249 4.42 -32.17 -12.30
CA ASN A 249 4.17 -33.42 -11.58
C ASN A 249 3.63 -33.22 -10.15
N ALA A 250 3.41 -31.97 -9.71
CA ALA A 250 2.90 -31.71 -8.37
C ALA A 250 1.39 -32.04 -8.28
N ASP A 251 0.97 -32.63 -7.16
CA ASP A 251 -0.46 -32.81 -6.88
C ASP A 251 -1.11 -31.46 -6.56
N ILE A 252 -1.83 -30.93 -7.54
CA ILE A 252 -2.56 -29.67 -7.45
C ILE A 252 -4.01 -29.86 -6.96
N SER A 253 -4.48 -31.10 -6.80
CA SER A 253 -5.90 -31.42 -6.58
C SER A 253 -6.42 -30.78 -5.30
N ARG A 254 -5.61 -30.78 -4.23
CA ARG A 254 -5.95 -30.17 -2.95
C ARG A 254 -6.05 -28.65 -3.03
N GLU A 255 -5.06 -28.00 -3.63
CA GLU A 255 -5.06 -26.53 -3.77
C GLU A 255 -6.17 -26.06 -4.72
N ALA A 256 -6.47 -26.83 -5.77
CA ALA A 256 -7.55 -26.55 -6.69
C ALA A 256 -8.92 -26.58 -5.98
N ALA A 257 -9.20 -27.64 -5.21
CA ALA A 257 -10.43 -27.77 -4.43
C ALA A 257 -10.56 -26.64 -3.38
N GLU A 258 -9.47 -26.33 -2.65
CA GLU A 258 -9.46 -25.21 -1.68
C GLU A 258 -9.81 -23.85 -2.34
N ILE A 259 -9.36 -23.62 -3.57
CA ILE A 259 -9.66 -22.38 -4.32
C ILE A 259 -11.14 -22.35 -4.75
N GLU A 260 -11.66 -23.45 -5.26
CA GLU A 260 -13.07 -23.55 -5.69
C GLU A 260 -14.05 -23.41 -4.54
N ASP A 261 -13.79 -24.08 -3.41
CA ASP A 261 -14.60 -23.97 -2.20
C ASP A 261 -14.62 -22.53 -1.65
N CYS A 262 -13.46 -21.86 -1.66
CA CYS A 262 -13.34 -20.47 -1.23
C CYS A 262 -14.12 -19.51 -2.15
N LEU A 263 -14.13 -19.76 -3.46
CA LEU A 263 -14.91 -18.99 -4.42
C LEU A 263 -16.42 -19.16 -4.20
N MET A 264 -16.87 -20.41 -4.01
CA MET A 264 -18.29 -20.68 -3.71
C MET A 264 -18.72 -19.99 -2.40
N LEU A 265 -17.90 -20.04 -1.36
CA LEU A 265 -18.17 -19.31 -0.11
C LEU A 265 -18.27 -17.79 -0.35
N HIS A 266 -17.38 -17.21 -1.15
CA HIS A 266 -17.41 -15.77 -1.46
C HIS A 266 -18.65 -15.34 -2.26
N GLU A 267 -19.19 -16.21 -3.12
CA GLU A 267 -20.43 -15.94 -3.86
C GLU A 267 -21.68 -15.98 -2.97
N THR A 268 -21.67 -16.82 -1.93
CA THR A 268 -22.77 -16.91 -0.96
C THR A 268 -22.81 -15.76 0.04
N LEU A 269 -21.71 -15.02 0.22
CA LEU A 269 -21.66 -13.90 1.14
C LEU A 269 -22.31 -12.64 0.54
N PRO A 270 -23.23 -11.97 1.27
CA PRO A 270 -23.81 -10.72 0.80
C PRO A 270 -22.73 -9.64 0.68
N LYS A 271 -22.62 -9.04 -0.51
CA LYS A 271 -21.70 -7.92 -0.76
C LYS A 271 -22.24 -6.68 -0.07
N GLY A 272 -21.53 -6.20 0.95
CA GLY A 272 -21.88 -4.96 1.63
C GLY A 272 -21.83 -3.75 0.69
N SER A 273 -22.83 -2.90 0.77
CA SER A 273 -22.90 -1.63 0.05
C SER A 273 -22.01 -0.58 0.72
N PHE A 274 -21.66 0.49 -0.01
CA PHE A 274 -20.97 1.66 0.57
C PHE A 274 -21.78 2.30 1.72
N ILE A 275 -23.11 2.17 1.69
CA ILE A 275 -24.00 2.68 2.75
C ILE A 275 -23.81 1.90 4.05
N ASP A 276 -23.49 0.61 3.96
CA ASP A 276 -23.30 -0.25 5.14
C ASP A 276 -22.08 0.21 5.96
N LEU A 277 -21.10 0.87 5.34
CA LEU A 277 -19.92 1.42 6.04
C LEU A 277 -20.29 2.44 7.13
N PHE A 278 -21.45 3.09 7.03
CA PHE A 278 -21.90 4.09 8.00
C PHE A 278 -22.71 3.49 9.16
N GLN A 279 -22.88 2.17 9.20
CA GLN A 279 -23.51 1.51 10.34
C GLN A 279 -22.58 1.54 11.57
N SER A 280 -23.18 1.64 12.76
CA SER A 280 -22.46 1.71 14.05
C SER A 280 -21.43 0.59 14.23
N LYS A 281 -21.71 -0.61 13.68
CA LYS A 281 -20.81 -1.76 13.71
C LYS A 281 -19.48 -1.55 12.97
N TYR A 282 -19.46 -0.76 11.90
CA TYR A 282 -18.28 -0.60 11.02
C TYR A 282 -17.63 0.79 11.10
N ILE A 283 -18.37 1.80 11.58
CA ILE A 283 -17.92 3.19 11.57
C ILE A 283 -16.58 3.39 12.29
N ARG A 284 -16.29 2.65 13.36
CA ARG A 284 -15.03 2.78 14.10
C ARG A 284 -13.83 2.24 13.32
N SER A 285 -13.97 1.10 12.64
CA SER A 285 -12.96 0.58 11.71
C SER A 285 -12.75 1.55 10.53
N VAL A 286 -13.82 2.19 10.04
CA VAL A 286 -13.74 3.23 9.01
C VAL A 286 -13.00 4.46 9.53
N ILE A 287 -13.29 4.95 10.74
CA ILE A 287 -12.60 6.09 11.35
C ILE A 287 -11.10 5.81 11.51
N ILE A 288 -10.74 4.63 12.05
CA ILE A 288 -9.34 4.21 12.19
C ILE A 288 -8.67 4.21 10.83
N GLY A 289 -9.33 3.60 9.84
CA GLY A 289 -8.77 3.41 8.54
C GLY A 289 -8.57 4.69 7.71
N VAL A 290 -9.62 5.50 7.67
CA VAL A 290 -9.61 6.82 7.02
C VAL A 290 -8.63 7.75 7.74
N GLY A 291 -8.68 7.78 9.08
CA GLY A 291 -7.80 8.61 9.90
C GLY A 291 -6.32 8.30 9.64
N LEU A 292 -5.94 7.02 9.60
CA LEU A 292 -4.57 6.62 9.29
C LEU A 292 -4.10 7.14 7.92
N MET A 293 -4.94 7.08 6.88
CA MET A 293 -4.57 7.59 5.55
C MET A 293 -4.49 9.11 5.47
N VAL A 294 -5.40 9.82 6.15
CA VAL A 294 -5.34 11.28 6.25
C VAL A 294 -4.05 11.70 6.94
N PHE A 295 -3.72 11.10 8.08
CA PHE A 295 -2.50 11.40 8.82
C PHE A 295 -1.23 11.01 8.06
N GLN A 296 -1.22 9.87 7.37
CA GLN A 296 -0.10 9.44 6.53
C GLN A 296 0.24 10.48 5.45
N GLN A 297 -0.76 11.11 4.83
CA GLN A 297 -0.51 12.14 3.84
C GLN A 297 -0.19 13.50 4.47
N SER A 298 -0.86 13.86 5.57
CA SER A 298 -0.74 15.17 6.22
C SER A 298 0.64 15.44 6.82
N VAL A 299 1.45 14.41 7.08
CA VAL A 299 2.87 14.57 7.46
C VAL A 299 3.79 14.96 6.30
N GLY A 300 3.26 15.15 5.09
CA GLY A 300 3.99 15.77 3.99
C GLY A 300 4.76 14.80 3.08
N ILE A 301 4.57 13.48 3.17
CA ILE A 301 5.46 12.49 2.51
C ILE A 301 5.57 12.70 1.00
N ASN A 302 4.46 12.87 0.29
CA ASN A 302 4.49 13.06 -1.17
C ASN A 302 5.03 14.45 -1.56
N GLY A 303 4.73 15.49 -0.77
CA GLY A 303 5.31 16.82 -0.99
C GLY A 303 6.82 16.81 -0.81
N ILE A 304 7.32 16.24 0.29
CA ILE A 304 8.75 16.09 0.53
C ILE A 304 9.36 15.21 -0.56
N GLY A 305 8.80 14.03 -0.84
CA GLY A 305 9.32 13.09 -1.83
C GLY A 305 9.40 13.65 -3.25
N PHE A 306 8.40 14.42 -3.70
CA PHE A 306 8.38 14.99 -5.05
C PHE A 306 9.25 16.23 -5.24
N TYR A 307 9.58 16.94 -4.16
CA TYR A 307 10.27 18.24 -4.24
C TYR A 307 11.50 18.35 -3.33
N VAL A 308 12.01 17.22 -2.79
CA VAL A 308 13.12 17.20 -1.82
C VAL A 308 14.38 17.93 -2.32
N SER A 309 14.65 17.87 -3.62
CA SER A 309 15.79 18.57 -4.25
C SER A 309 15.72 20.07 -4.02
N GLN A 310 14.53 20.68 -4.13
CA GLN A 310 14.35 22.11 -3.86
C GLN A 310 14.53 22.45 -2.38
N THR A 311 14.15 21.55 -1.47
CA THR A 311 14.39 21.74 -0.03
C THR A 311 15.88 21.85 0.26
N PHE A 312 16.70 21.00 -0.36
CA PHE A 312 18.15 21.05 -0.22
C PHE A 312 18.76 22.32 -0.83
N VAL A 313 18.32 22.73 -2.03
CA VAL A 313 18.76 23.99 -2.64
C VAL A 313 18.37 25.18 -1.74
N LYS A 314 17.14 25.19 -1.21
CA LYS A 314 16.69 26.21 -0.25
C LYS A 314 17.48 26.20 1.05
N ALA A 315 18.05 25.08 1.47
CA ALA A 315 18.91 25.03 2.65
C ALA A 315 20.27 25.73 2.43
N GLY A 316 20.69 25.90 1.17
CA GLY A 316 21.96 26.52 0.81
C GLY A 316 22.97 25.56 0.16
N LEU A 317 22.57 24.33 -0.17
CA LEU A 317 23.41 23.42 -0.95
C LEU A 317 23.50 23.91 -2.40
N SER A 318 24.71 23.92 -2.96
CA SER A 318 25.01 24.36 -4.33
C SER A 318 24.21 23.59 -5.39
N SER A 319 23.92 22.31 -5.12
CA SER A 319 22.96 21.52 -5.88
C SER A 319 22.18 20.59 -4.94
N GLY A 320 20.89 20.40 -5.20
CA GLY A 320 20.06 19.45 -4.45
C GLY A 320 20.44 17.98 -4.68
N LYS A 321 21.35 17.71 -5.63
CA LYS A 321 21.74 16.39 -6.11
C LYS A 321 22.27 15.48 -5.00
N LEU A 322 23.24 15.95 -4.21
CA LEU A 322 23.86 15.14 -3.15
C LEU A 322 22.85 14.74 -2.07
N GLY A 323 21.96 15.66 -1.68
CA GLY A 323 20.90 15.35 -0.72
C GLY A 323 19.89 14.35 -1.27
N THR A 324 19.50 14.48 -2.55
CA THR A 324 18.58 13.55 -3.22
C THR A 324 19.20 12.15 -3.39
N ILE A 325 20.50 12.08 -3.68
CA ILE A 325 21.28 10.82 -3.70
C ILE A 325 21.29 10.17 -2.31
N ALA A 326 21.60 10.94 -1.27
CA ALA A 326 21.63 10.44 0.11
C ALA A 326 20.25 9.91 0.55
N TYR A 327 19.17 10.64 0.20
CA TYR A 327 17.80 10.21 0.43
C TYR A 327 17.54 8.83 -0.21
N GLY A 328 17.87 8.68 -1.49
CA GLY A 328 17.65 7.42 -2.21
C GLY A 328 18.44 6.24 -1.63
N ILE A 329 19.69 6.45 -1.23
CA ILE A 329 20.54 5.40 -0.66
C ILE A 329 20.03 4.96 0.71
N VAL A 330 19.63 5.89 1.58
CA VAL A 330 19.19 5.59 2.95
C VAL A 330 17.82 4.91 2.95
N GLN A 331 16.92 5.29 2.04
CA GLN A 331 15.54 4.79 2.08
C GLN A 331 15.43 3.27 1.86
N VAL A 332 16.25 2.68 0.98
CA VAL A 332 16.19 1.24 0.63
C VAL A 332 16.51 0.33 1.82
N PRO A 333 17.68 0.40 2.48
CA PRO A 333 18.02 -0.48 3.59
C PRO A 333 17.08 -0.26 4.78
N ILE A 334 16.65 0.97 5.04
CA ILE A 334 15.75 1.27 6.14
C ILE A 334 14.35 0.68 5.91
N THR A 335 13.86 0.68 4.66
CA THR A 335 12.59 0.01 4.33
C THR A 335 12.68 -1.50 4.57
N LEU A 336 13.81 -2.12 4.21
CA LEU A 336 14.04 -3.55 4.47
C LEU A 336 14.03 -3.85 5.99
N VAL A 337 14.71 -3.01 6.77
CA VAL A 337 14.71 -3.11 8.24
C VAL A 337 13.30 -2.92 8.81
N GLY A 338 12.53 -1.95 8.30
CA GLY A 338 11.14 -1.72 8.66
C GLY A 338 10.24 -2.93 8.43
N ALA A 339 10.40 -3.60 7.29
CA ALA A 339 9.66 -4.81 6.98
C ALA A 339 9.97 -5.95 7.96
N ILE A 340 11.24 -6.16 8.31
CA ILE A 340 11.65 -7.17 9.30
C ILE A 340 11.11 -6.82 10.71
N LEU A 341 11.13 -5.54 11.07
CA LEU A 341 10.64 -5.05 12.36
C LEU A 341 9.12 -5.19 12.50
N MET A 342 8.36 -5.06 11.41
CA MET A 342 6.90 -5.16 11.42
C MET A 342 6.41 -6.51 11.97
N ASP A 343 7.09 -7.59 11.60
CA ASP A 343 6.73 -8.92 12.09
C ASP A 343 7.15 -9.13 13.56
N ARG A 344 8.21 -8.45 14.02
CA ARG A 344 8.73 -8.60 15.39
C ARG A 344 8.09 -7.68 16.43
N SER A 345 7.87 -6.41 16.12
CA SER A 345 7.55 -5.37 17.11
C SER A 345 6.05 -5.05 17.25
N GLY A 346 5.21 -5.58 16.36
CA GLY A 346 3.78 -5.22 16.34
C GLY A 346 3.50 -3.95 15.54
N ARG A 347 2.23 -3.74 15.16
CA ARG A 347 1.85 -2.70 14.21
C ARG A 347 1.73 -1.34 14.90
N LYS A 348 1.13 -1.28 16.09
CA LYS A 348 0.88 -0.02 16.80
C LYS A 348 2.16 0.63 17.34
N PRO A 349 3.07 -0.07 18.04
CA PRO A 349 4.35 0.49 18.48
C PRO A 349 5.19 1.01 17.30
N LEU A 350 5.23 0.26 16.20
CA LEU A 350 6.04 0.61 15.04
C LEU A 350 5.55 1.90 14.36
N VAL A 351 4.23 2.06 14.18
CA VAL A 351 3.66 3.31 13.66
C VAL A 351 3.92 4.47 14.61
N THR A 352 3.81 4.26 15.92
CA THR A 352 4.02 5.31 16.93
C THR A 352 5.47 5.81 16.92
N ILE A 353 6.44 4.90 16.97
CA ILE A 353 7.87 5.22 16.93
C ILE A 353 8.24 5.89 15.61
N SER A 354 7.70 5.38 14.51
CA SER A 354 7.88 5.95 13.17
C SER A 354 7.35 7.39 13.11
N ALA A 355 6.16 7.66 13.63
CA ALA A 355 5.56 9.00 13.67
C ALA A 355 6.35 9.97 14.58
N MET A 356 6.92 9.49 15.69
CA MET A 356 7.82 10.29 16.53
C MET A 356 9.13 10.62 15.81
N GLY A 357 9.73 9.66 15.09
CA GLY A 357 10.92 9.92 14.29
C GLY A 357 10.66 10.90 13.14
N THR A 358 9.49 10.83 12.48
CA THR A 358 9.11 11.81 11.46
C THR A 358 8.88 13.18 12.05
N PHE A 359 8.32 13.28 13.27
CA PHE A 359 8.24 14.53 14.01
C PHE A 359 9.62 15.15 14.22
N LEU A 360 10.60 14.38 14.72
CA LEU A 360 11.96 14.87 14.94
C LEU A 360 12.61 15.36 13.64
N GLY A 361 12.44 14.60 12.55
CA GLY A 361 12.93 15.00 11.23
C GLY A 361 12.33 16.33 10.76
N CYS A 362 11.00 16.47 10.80
CA CYS A 362 10.31 17.71 10.45
C CYS A 362 10.72 18.88 11.36
N PHE A 363 10.86 18.64 12.66
CA PHE A 363 11.25 19.65 13.64
C PHE A 363 12.67 20.19 13.38
N PHE A 364 13.62 19.31 13.06
CA PHE A 364 14.98 19.72 12.67
C PHE A 364 15.01 20.52 11.37
N ILE A 365 14.25 20.11 10.36
CA ILE A 365 14.14 20.88 9.11
C ILE A 365 13.54 22.26 9.38
N ALA A 366 12.45 22.32 10.15
CA ALA A 366 11.77 23.57 10.50
C ALA A 366 12.71 24.53 11.24
N THR A 367 13.46 24.00 12.21
CA THR A 367 14.44 24.77 13.00
C THR A 367 15.60 25.25 12.12
N GLY A 368 16.11 24.41 11.21
CA GLY A 368 17.13 24.81 10.24
C GLY A 368 16.68 25.99 9.37
N PHE A 369 15.44 25.96 8.85
CA PHE A 369 14.90 27.08 8.09
C PHE A 369 14.56 28.31 8.96
N LEU A 370 14.21 28.12 10.23
CA LEU A 370 13.98 29.23 11.16
C LEU A 370 15.28 29.97 11.46
N LEU A 371 16.36 29.24 11.77
CA LEU A 371 17.70 29.80 11.97
C LEU A 371 18.17 30.56 10.73
N LYS A 372 17.92 29.99 9.54
CA LYS A 372 18.17 30.68 8.26
C LYS A 372 17.45 32.01 8.15
N SER A 373 16.19 32.08 8.56
CA SER A 373 15.38 33.30 8.49
C SER A 373 15.91 34.41 9.40
N TYR A 374 16.56 34.06 10.52
CA TYR A 374 17.17 35.01 11.45
C TYR A 374 18.65 35.28 11.17
N GLY A 375 19.24 34.65 10.14
CA GLY A 375 20.67 34.81 9.82
C GLY A 375 21.61 34.15 10.84
N LEU A 376 21.12 33.22 11.65
CA LEU A 376 21.90 32.55 12.69
C LEU A 376 22.44 31.20 12.21
N LEU A 377 23.65 30.85 12.65
CA LEU A 377 24.27 29.53 12.42
C LEU A 377 24.23 29.08 10.95
N LEU A 378 24.51 30.00 10.01
CA LEU A 378 24.30 29.77 8.59
C LEU A 378 25.04 28.52 8.05
N GLU A 379 26.23 28.24 8.58
CA GLU A 379 27.04 27.06 8.22
C GLU A 379 26.41 25.73 8.64
N TRP A 380 25.55 25.73 9.68
CA TRP A 380 24.92 24.53 10.22
C TRP A 380 23.57 24.21 9.54
N ILE A 381 22.99 25.14 8.78
CA ILE A 381 21.67 24.96 8.15
C ILE A 381 21.63 23.71 7.26
N PRO A 382 22.61 23.46 6.36
CA PRO A 382 22.59 22.25 5.54
C PRO A 382 22.59 20.98 6.38
N LEU A 383 23.30 20.96 7.52
CA LEU A 383 23.32 19.82 8.43
C LEU A 383 21.94 19.58 9.06
N PHE A 384 21.28 20.63 9.56
CA PHE A 384 19.93 20.53 10.13
C PHE A 384 18.90 20.05 9.10
N VAL A 385 18.92 20.61 7.89
CA VAL A 385 17.94 20.26 6.85
C VAL A 385 18.20 18.89 6.26
N VAL A 386 19.45 18.56 5.91
CA VAL A 386 19.80 17.23 5.36
C VAL A 386 19.62 16.15 6.42
N GLY A 387 20.17 16.35 7.62
CA GLY A 387 19.98 15.42 8.73
C GLY A 387 18.51 15.23 9.10
N GLY A 388 17.73 16.32 9.11
CA GLY A 388 16.29 16.27 9.35
C GLY A 388 15.52 15.52 8.26
N VAL A 389 15.83 15.74 6.98
CA VAL A 389 15.20 15.00 5.87
C VAL A 389 15.55 13.51 5.92
N LEU A 390 16.83 13.17 6.19
CA LEU A 390 17.27 11.78 6.31
C LEU A 390 16.63 11.08 7.51
N THR A 391 16.52 11.77 8.65
CA THR A 391 15.80 11.28 9.84
C THR A 391 14.33 11.07 9.53
N TYR A 392 13.69 12.04 8.86
CA TYR A 392 12.29 11.97 8.45
C TYR A 392 12.02 10.73 7.58
N ILE A 393 12.77 10.55 6.50
CA ILE A 393 12.51 9.44 5.57
C ILE A 393 12.86 8.09 6.20
N SER A 394 13.91 8.03 7.00
CA SER A 394 14.28 6.80 7.72
C SER A 394 13.16 6.40 8.67
N ALA A 395 12.71 7.34 9.50
CA ALA A 395 11.61 7.10 10.42
C ALA A 395 10.33 6.70 9.68
N PHE A 396 9.93 7.42 8.62
CA PHE A 396 8.73 7.12 7.84
C PHE A 396 8.79 5.71 7.23
N SER A 397 9.94 5.33 6.67
CA SER A 397 10.13 4.05 5.99
C SER A 397 10.15 2.85 6.94
N ILE A 398 10.49 3.04 8.22
CA ILE A 398 10.46 1.98 9.23
C ILE A 398 9.04 1.47 9.50
N GLY A 399 8.02 2.33 9.43
CA GLY A 399 6.67 1.94 9.84
C GLY A 399 5.54 2.69 9.15
N PHE A 400 5.56 4.02 9.20
CA PHE A 400 4.41 4.83 8.79
C PHE A 400 4.11 4.78 7.29
N GLY A 401 5.05 4.34 6.46
CA GLY A 401 4.81 4.02 5.05
C GLY A 401 3.95 2.77 4.86
N GLY A 402 4.43 1.60 5.30
CA GLY A 402 3.80 0.31 4.98
C GLY A 402 2.74 -0.15 5.99
N VAL A 403 2.95 0.09 7.29
CA VAL A 403 2.12 -0.49 8.35
C VAL A 403 0.66 -0.02 8.30
N PRO A 404 0.34 1.26 7.99
CA PRO A 404 -1.06 1.68 7.86
C PRO A 404 -1.85 0.81 6.86
N TRP A 405 -1.25 0.45 5.72
CA TRP A 405 -1.89 -0.41 4.71
C TRP A 405 -2.15 -1.83 5.22
N VAL A 406 -1.26 -2.36 6.06
CA VAL A 406 -1.45 -3.67 6.70
C VAL A 406 -2.61 -3.60 7.69
N ILE A 407 -2.62 -2.59 8.57
CA ILE A 407 -3.71 -2.36 9.53
C ILE A 407 -5.05 -2.25 8.80
N MET A 408 -5.13 -1.52 7.67
CA MET A 408 -6.35 -1.44 6.85
C MET A 408 -6.88 -2.81 6.45
N SER A 409 -5.98 -3.72 6.09
CA SER A 409 -6.35 -5.05 5.62
C SER A 409 -6.78 -5.98 6.77
N GLU A 410 -6.43 -5.65 8.02
CA GLU A 410 -6.69 -6.44 9.22
C GLU A 410 -7.92 -5.93 10.01
N ILE A 411 -8.28 -4.65 9.93
CA ILE A 411 -9.39 -4.07 10.73
C ILE A 411 -10.78 -4.15 10.08
N PHE A 412 -10.86 -4.42 8.76
CA PHE A 412 -12.13 -4.45 8.06
C PHE A 412 -12.68 -5.88 7.93
N PRO A 413 -13.96 -6.10 8.31
CA PRO A 413 -14.59 -7.40 8.13
C PRO A 413 -14.80 -7.69 6.64
N LEU A 414 -14.75 -8.97 6.28
CA LEU A 414 -14.69 -9.45 4.90
C LEU A 414 -15.83 -8.92 4.02
N ASN A 415 -17.03 -8.79 4.57
CA ASN A 415 -18.25 -8.35 3.86
C ASN A 415 -18.19 -6.89 3.37
N VAL A 416 -17.49 -6.00 4.07
CA VAL A 416 -17.37 -4.57 3.71
C VAL A 416 -15.96 -4.17 3.28
N LYS A 417 -14.99 -5.07 3.39
CA LYS A 417 -13.56 -4.83 3.11
C LYS A 417 -13.31 -4.21 1.74
N GLY A 418 -14.05 -4.61 0.71
CA GLY A 418 -13.94 -4.05 -0.64
C GLY A 418 -14.36 -2.58 -0.73
N ALA A 419 -15.54 -2.25 -0.17
CA ALA A 419 -16.05 -0.88 -0.16
C ALA A 419 -15.18 0.04 0.73
N ALA A 420 -14.83 -0.44 1.93
CA ALA A 420 -13.99 0.28 2.88
C ALA A 420 -12.59 0.55 2.32
N GLY A 421 -11.96 -0.47 1.72
CA GLY A 421 -10.66 -0.33 1.06
C GLY A 421 -10.69 0.71 -0.07
N SER A 422 -11.76 0.74 -0.88
CA SER A 422 -11.92 1.72 -1.95
C SER A 422 -12.00 3.16 -1.43
N LEU A 423 -12.77 3.39 -0.35
CA LEU A 423 -12.89 4.70 0.29
C LEU A 423 -11.54 5.19 0.84
N VAL A 424 -10.82 4.29 1.51
CA VAL A 424 -9.52 4.57 2.12
C VAL A 424 -8.46 4.92 1.08
N VAL A 425 -8.43 4.17 -0.03
CA VAL A 425 -7.55 4.44 -1.17
C VAL A 425 -7.88 5.79 -1.80
N LEU A 426 -9.16 6.12 -2.00
CA LEU A 426 -9.60 7.42 -2.52
C LEU A 426 -9.09 8.58 -1.64
N ILE A 427 -9.25 8.44 -0.31
CA ILE A 427 -8.81 9.45 0.65
C ILE A 427 -7.29 9.58 0.68
N ASN A 428 -6.56 8.47 0.61
CA ASN A 428 -5.11 8.48 0.53
C ASN A 428 -4.61 9.24 -0.70
N TRP A 429 -5.14 8.95 -1.89
CA TRP A 429 -4.73 9.63 -3.12
C TRP A 429 -5.19 11.09 -3.17
N SER A 430 -6.35 11.41 -2.60
CA SER A 430 -6.84 12.79 -2.47
C SER A 430 -5.92 13.62 -1.56
N GLY A 431 -5.52 13.04 -0.41
CA GLY A 431 -4.55 13.66 0.50
C GLY A 431 -3.18 13.83 -0.15
N ALA A 432 -2.72 12.81 -0.88
CA ALA A 432 -1.47 12.85 -1.65
C ALA A 432 -1.48 14.00 -2.67
N TRP A 433 -2.59 14.17 -3.40
CA TRP A 433 -2.76 15.27 -4.34
C TRP A 433 -2.71 16.63 -3.64
N LEU A 434 -3.51 16.81 -2.59
CA LEU A 434 -3.60 18.07 -1.86
C LEU A 434 -2.24 18.50 -1.32
N VAL A 435 -1.53 17.60 -0.65
CA VAL A 435 -0.21 17.85 -0.07
C VAL A 435 0.82 18.15 -1.16
N SER A 436 0.83 17.37 -2.26
CA SER A 436 1.76 17.57 -3.37
C SER A 436 1.52 18.87 -4.12
N TYR A 437 0.27 19.28 -4.29
CA TYR A 437 -0.08 20.52 -4.96
C TYR A 437 0.28 21.74 -4.10
N THR A 438 -0.04 21.69 -2.81
CA THR A 438 0.17 22.81 -1.87
C THR A 438 1.62 22.98 -1.44
N TYR A 439 2.46 21.94 -1.49
CA TYR A 439 3.82 21.94 -0.97
C TYR A 439 4.68 23.14 -1.43
N ASN A 440 4.79 23.39 -2.74
CA ASN A 440 5.63 24.49 -3.23
C ASN A 440 5.09 25.86 -2.80
N PHE A 441 3.77 26.02 -2.66
CA PHE A 441 3.15 27.26 -2.19
C PHE A 441 3.42 27.47 -0.70
N MET A 442 3.29 26.43 0.11
CA MET A 442 3.64 26.48 1.54
C MET A 442 5.14 26.79 1.73
N MET A 443 6.01 26.13 0.97
CA MET A 443 7.45 26.38 0.98
C MET A 443 7.82 27.79 0.49
N LYS A 444 6.98 28.44 -0.33
CA LYS A 444 7.14 29.84 -0.75
C LYS A 444 6.65 30.80 0.35
N TRP A 445 5.56 30.46 1.04
CA TRP A 445 5.03 31.23 2.16
C TRP A 445 6.00 31.21 3.35
N SER A 446 6.36 30.02 3.84
CA SER A 446 7.33 29.85 4.92
C SER A 446 7.86 28.42 4.93
N ALA A 447 9.16 28.25 4.67
CA ALA A 447 9.80 26.93 4.73
C ALA A 447 9.78 26.37 6.16
N SER A 448 10.11 27.18 7.17
CA SER A 448 10.04 26.77 8.58
C SER A 448 8.60 26.47 9.00
N GLY A 449 7.65 27.35 8.65
CA GLY A 449 6.23 27.16 8.96
C GLY A 449 5.64 25.89 8.36
N THR A 450 6.01 25.56 7.12
CA THR A 450 5.58 24.33 6.44
C THR A 450 5.97 23.08 7.23
N TYR A 451 7.24 22.98 7.62
CA TYR A 451 7.73 21.82 8.36
C TYR A 451 7.24 21.77 9.81
N TYR A 452 6.98 22.93 10.46
CA TYR A 452 6.30 22.95 11.76
C TYR A 452 4.85 22.46 11.68
N ILE A 453 4.11 22.80 10.62
CA ILE A 453 2.76 22.26 10.39
C ILE A 453 2.82 20.74 10.25
N TYR A 454 3.75 20.21 9.43
CA TYR A 454 3.93 18.76 9.30
C TYR A 454 4.37 18.09 10.60
N ALA A 455 5.22 18.74 11.41
CA ALA A 455 5.58 18.26 12.74
C ALA A 455 4.34 18.20 13.68
N GLY A 456 3.47 19.21 13.64
CA GLY A 456 2.19 19.21 14.35
C GLY A 456 1.31 18.02 13.97
N PHE A 457 1.17 17.74 12.66
CA PHE A 457 0.45 16.54 12.19
C PHE A 457 1.10 15.23 12.63
N CYS A 458 2.43 15.17 12.78
CA CYS A 458 3.10 13.98 13.33
C CYS A 458 2.68 13.74 14.80
N ILE A 459 2.59 14.80 15.62
CA ILE A 459 2.10 14.68 17.01
C ILE A 459 0.65 14.22 17.03
N LEU A 460 -0.21 14.83 16.20
CA LEU A 460 -1.61 14.41 16.08
C LEU A 460 -1.74 12.94 15.65
N THR A 461 -0.85 12.48 14.77
CA THR A 461 -0.77 11.06 14.38
C THR A 461 -0.45 10.17 15.57
N VAL A 462 0.55 10.53 16.38
CA VAL A 462 0.91 9.78 17.59
C VAL A 462 -0.28 9.70 18.55
N LEU A 463 -0.97 10.81 18.80
CA LEU A 463 -2.16 10.85 19.65
C LEU A 463 -3.31 10.00 19.08
N PHE A 464 -3.53 10.05 17.77
CA PHE A 464 -4.55 9.25 17.11
C PHE A 464 -4.25 7.74 17.23
N VAL A 465 -3.01 7.34 16.96
CA VAL A 465 -2.58 5.94 17.02
C VAL A 465 -2.63 5.42 18.46
N ALA A 466 -2.21 6.21 19.43
CA ALA A 466 -2.27 5.84 20.84
C ALA A 466 -3.71 5.55 21.29
N ASN A 467 -4.68 6.40 20.92
CA ASN A 467 -6.05 6.33 21.42
C ASN A 467 -6.96 5.39 20.61
N PHE A 468 -6.91 5.46 19.28
CA PHE A 468 -7.90 4.81 18.39
C PHE A 468 -7.42 3.51 17.76
N VAL A 469 -6.12 3.39 17.44
CA VAL A 469 -5.61 2.23 16.70
C VAL A 469 -5.41 1.04 17.66
N PRO A 470 -6.01 -0.13 17.39
CA PRO A 470 -5.75 -1.36 18.16
C PRO A 470 -4.43 -2.01 17.72
N GLU A 471 -3.84 -2.82 18.61
CA GLU A 471 -2.78 -3.75 18.18
C GLU A 471 -3.42 -4.95 17.48
N THR A 472 -2.96 -5.23 16.26
CA THR A 472 -3.48 -6.29 15.38
C THR A 472 -2.55 -7.50 15.29
N LYS A 473 -1.28 -7.39 15.75
CA LYS A 473 -0.32 -8.50 15.69
C LYS A 473 -0.82 -9.71 16.48
N GLY A 474 -0.88 -10.85 15.80
CA GLY A 474 -1.17 -12.16 16.40
C GLY A 474 -2.62 -12.34 16.86
N LYS A 475 -3.53 -11.46 16.42
CA LYS A 475 -4.95 -11.54 16.75
C LYS A 475 -5.78 -12.01 15.57
N THR A 476 -6.89 -12.68 15.86
CA THR A 476 -7.89 -13.03 14.84
C THR A 476 -8.69 -11.78 14.41
N LEU A 477 -9.38 -11.86 13.26
CA LEU A 477 -10.22 -10.76 12.78
C LEU A 477 -11.36 -10.46 13.76
N GLU A 478 -11.88 -11.52 14.39
CA GLU A 478 -12.94 -11.49 15.38
C GLU A 478 -12.48 -10.77 16.65
N GLU A 479 -11.32 -11.14 17.20
CA GLU A 479 -10.71 -10.48 18.37
C GLU A 479 -10.41 -8.99 18.12
N ILE A 480 -9.98 -8.64 16.91
CA ILE A 480 -9.75 -7.24 16.53
C ILE A 480 -11.07 -6.49 16.54
N GLN A 481 -12.12 -7.04 15.93
CA GLN A 481 -13.43 -6.42 15.86
C GLN A 481 -14.07 -6.28 17.26
N GLU A 482 -13.91 -7.27 18.12
CA GLU A 482 -14.31 -7.19 19.54
C GLU A 482 -13.53 -6.10 20.27
N SER A 483 -12.21 -5.98 20.08
CA SER A 483 -11.41 -4.92 20.72
C SER A 483 -11.80 -3.50 20.26
N ILE A 484 -12.23 -3.37 19.00
CA ILE A 484 -12.72 -2.12 18.44
C ILE A 484 -14.11 -1.80 19.00
N ASN A 485 -14.96 -2.81 19.19
CA ASN A 485 -16.32 -2.62 19.67
C ASN A 485 -16.43 -2.51 21.21
N SER A 486 -15.57 -3.19 21.98
CA SER A 486 -15.61 -3.23 23.45
C SER A 486 -15.17 -1.92 24.12
N LYS A 487 -14.30 -1.14 23.48
CA LYS A 487 -13.98 0.25 23.89
C LYS A 487 -15.19 1.20 23.87
N THR A 488 -16.37 0.75 23.44
CA THR A 488 -17.62 1.52 23.45
C THR A 488 -18.29 1.44 24.83
N GLU A 489 -18.27 0.28 25.49
CA GLU A 489 -18.93 0.08 26.80
C GLU A 489 -18.25 0.84 27.95
N THR A 490 -17.00 1.27 27.78
CA THR A 490 -16.25 2.05 28.79
C THR A 490 -16.29 3.57 28.58
N LEU A 491 -16.88 4.06 27.48
CA LEU A 491 -16.97 5.51 27.15
C LEU A 491 -18.42 6.03 27.11
N GLU A 492 -19.41 5.15 27.23
CA GLU A 492 -20.78 5.47 27.65
C GLU A 492 -20.89 5.36 29.18
#